data_AF-F8C7D1-F1
#
_entry.id   AF-F8C7D1-F1
#
_cell.length_a   1.000
_cell.length_b   1.000
_cell.length_c   1.000
_cell.angle_alpha   90.00
_cell.angle_beta   90.00
_cell.angle_gamma   90.00
#
_symmetry.space_group_name_H-M   'P 1'
#
loop_
_entity.id
_entity.type
_entity.pdbx_description
1 polymer ?
#
loop_
_entity_poly.entity_id
_entity_poly.type
_entity_poly.pdbx_seq_one_letter_code
_entity_poly.pdbx_strand_id
1 'polypeptide(L)'
;MTGPDGKTVVTSSDPAEQARIDAEAREQEDYEKAIAEAPRRSPQAPIEVAVFEASVAESLARSLDRKQLNDSLVAELSADPLLRVVRVTGLPSSATRSGASDADRIAAAQAKGLSPDVWILPQVFLEDAVGTSGGKLVSMQAFTLRGNVRSAYGTGAAEPKERGTIFQNVQVVKSAAAAIRSAVVSQLGPNLPDREAVAGLTKARQQKKLDAIKEQAGIKPEDDTNTRLRKLLGMEQPEAEQAATTE
;
A
#
# COMPACT_ATOMS: atom_id res chain seq x y z
N MET A 1 -6.98 6.89 -17.58
CA MET A 1 -6.71 6.25 -16.27
C MET A 1 -7.91 5.43 -15.83
N THR A 2 -7.75 4.23 -15.28
CA THR A 2 -8.82 3.51 -14.57
C THR A 2 -8.89 4.00 -13.13
N GLY A 3 -10.08 4.27 -12.61
CA GLY A 3 -10.29 4.75 -11.25
C GLY A 3 -9.71 3.77 -10.23
N PRO A 4 -9.69 4.14 -8.93
CA PRO A 4 -9.18 3.27 -7.86
C PRO A 4 -9.91 1.91 -7.77
N ASP A 5 -11.00 1.73 -8.51
CA ASP A 5 -11.79 0.52 -8.69
C ASP A 5 -11.38 -0.36 -9.89
N GLY A 6 -10.42 0.08 -10.72
CA GLY A 6 -9.95 -0.65 -11.90
C GLY A 6 -10.95 -0.70 -13.06
N LYS A 7 -12.03 0.11 -13.02
CA LYS A 7 -13.09 0.11 -14.06
C LYS A 7 -13.48 1.49 -14.58
N THR A 8 -13.21 2.56 -13.83
CA THR A 8 -13.68 3.91 -14.21
C THR A 8 -12.69 4.65 -15.12
N VAL A 9 -13.03 4.98 -16.37
CA VAL A 9 -12.11 5.76 -17.22
C VAL A 9 -12.15 7.25 -16.84
N VAL A 10 -11.03 7.80 -16.38
CA VAL A 10 -10.83 9.24 -16.17
C VAL A 10 -10.50 9.89 -17.51
N THR A 11 -11.37 10.80 -17.94
CA THR A 11 -11.20 11.65 -19.14
C THR A 11 -11.38 13.11 -18.75
N SER A 12 -10.51 13.99 -19.22
CA SER A 12 -10.68 15.44 -19.12
C SER A 12 -11.12 16.03 -20.46
N SER A 13 -11.93 17.08 -20.39
CA SER A 13 -12.36 17.88 -21.54
C SER A 13 -11.27 18.84 -22.03
N ASP A 14 -10.21 19.07 -21.23
CA ASP A 14 -9.04 19.85 -21.60
C ASP A 14 -8.00 18.95 -22.31
N PRO A 15 -7.64 19.23 -23.58
CA PRO A 15 -6.65 18.46 -24.33
C PRO A 15 -5.28 18.39 -23.65
N ALA A 16 -4.87 19.44 -22.94
CA ALA A 16 -3.58 19.47 -22.26
C ALA A 16 -3.59 18.59 -21.01
N GLU A 17 -4.69 18.60 -20.25
CA GLU A 17 -4.88 17.74 -19.09
C GLU A 17 -5.04 16.27 -19.51
N GLN A 18 -5.76 16.00 -20.60
CA GLN A 18 -5.88 14.64 -21.16
C GLN A 18 -4.53 14.09 -21.62
N ALA A 19 -3.69 14.89 -22.29
CA ALA A 19 -2.35 14.47 -22.69
C ALA A 19 -1.46 14.13 -21.47
N ARG A 20 -1.61 14.84 -20.34
CA ARG A 20 -0.92 14.51 -19.10
C ARG A 20 -1.42 13.19 -18.49
N ILE A 21 -2.74 12.99 -18.45
CA ILE A 21 -3.35 11.74 -17.96
C ILE A 21 -2.87 10.54 -18.78
N ASP A 22 -2.81 10.68 -20.11
CA ASP A 22 -2.37 9.62 -21.01
C ASP A 22 -0.86 9.33 -20.86
N ALA A 23 -0.04 10.37 -20.65
CA ALA A 23 1.38 10.21 -20.39
C ALA A 23 1.66 9.50 -19.06
N GLU A 24 0.92 9.85 -17.99
CA GLU A 24 1.01 9.17 -16.69
C GLU A 24 0.58 7.71 -16.77
N ALA A 25 -0.47 7.41 -17.55
CA ALA A 25 -0.91 6.04 -17.77
C ALA A 25 0.17 5.19 -18.47
N ARG A 26 0.81 5.72 -19.52
CA ARG A 26 1.93 5.03 -20.19
C ARG A 26 3.12 4.83 -19.26
N GLU A 27 3.49 5.84 -18.48
CA GLU A 27 4.59 5.72 -17.52
C GLU A 27 4.29 4.66 -16.45
N GLN A 28 3.04 4.55 -16.02
CA GLN A 28 2.60 3.53 -15.07
C GLN A 28 2.65 2.12 -15.69
N GLU A 29 2.16 1.95 -16.92
CA GLU A 29 2.26 0.68 -17.66
C GLU A 29 3.71 0.26 -17.89
N ASP A 30 4.59 1.20 -18.27
CA ASP A 30 6.02 0.93 -18.46
C ASP A 30 6.69 0.51 -17.16
N TYR A 31 6.33 1.16 -16.05
CA TYR A 31 6.82 0.79 -14.72
C TYR A 31 6.34 -0.60 -14.31
N GLU A 32 5.07 -0.94 -14.55
CA GLU A 32 4.52 -2.26 -14.26
C GLU A 32 5.19 -3.36 -15.10
N LYS A 33 5.46 -3.09 -16.38
CA LYS A 33 6.26 -3.99 -17.24
C LYS A 33 7.67 -4.18 -16.71
N ALA A 34 8.35 -3.10 -16.33
CA ALA A 34 9.69 -3.17 -15.77
C ALA A 34 9.74 -3.98 -14.46
N ILE A 35 8.70 -3.87 -13.62
CA ILE A 35 8.53 -4.69 -12.40
C ILE A 35 8.25 -6.15 -12.74
N ALA A 36 7.48 -6.42 -13.78
CA ALA A 36 7.21 -7.77 -14.25
C ALA A 36 8.47 -8.45 -14.82
N GLU A 37 9.37 -7.70 -15.46
CA GLU A 37 10.63 -8.18 -16.02
C GLU A 37 11.79 -8.18 -15.02
N ALA A 38 11.65 -7.47 -13.90
CA ALA A 38 12.67 -7.41 -12.87
C ALA A 38 13.04 -8.81 -12.34
N PRO A 39 14.33 -9.05 -12.01
CA PRO A 39 14.77 -10.29 -11.37
C PRO A 39 13.89 -10.64 -10.18
N ARG A 40 13.48 -11.91 -10.09
CA ARG A 40 12.71 -12.40 -8.94
C ARG A 40 13.61 -12.56 -7.74
N ARG A 41 13.04 -12.31 -6.56
CA ARG A 41 13.75 -12.51 -5.30
C ARG A 41 14.15 -13.98 -5.12
N SER A 42 15.22 -14.19 -4.35
CA SER A 42 15.55 -15.54 -3.87
C SER A 42 14.43 -16.07 -2.95
N PRO A 43 14.09 -17.38 -3.03
CA PRO A 43 13.11 -18.00 -2.14
C PRO A 43 13.44 -17.88 -0.64
N GLN A 44 14.71 -17.66 -0.31
CA GLN A 44 15.19 -17.52 1.07
C GLN A 44 15.35 -16.05 1.51
N ALA A 45 15.17 -15.09 0.60
CA ALA A 45 15.31 -13.68 0.93
C ALA A 45 14.12 -13.22 1.79
N PRO A 46 14.35 -12.52 2.91
CA PRO A 46 13.29 -12.12 3.83
C PRO A 46 12.33 -11.11 3.19
N ILE A 47 11.02 -11.39 3.24
CA ILE A 47 9.93 -10.58 2.72
C ILE A 47 9.57 -9.53 3.78
N GLU A 48 9.66 -8.24 3.44
CA GLU A 48 9.18 -7.20 4.35
C GLU A 48 7.67 -7.03 4.20
N VAL A 49 6.96 -7.14 5.32
CA VAL A 49 5.51 -7.16 5.32
C VAL A 49 5.00 -6.11 6.30
N ALA A 50 4.19 -5.18 5.79
CA ALA A 50 3.55 -4.18 6.62
C ALA A 50 2.16 -4.68 7.06
N VAL A 51 1.97 -4.81 8.37
CA VAL A 51 0.70 -5.27 8.97
C VAL A 51 -0.03 -4.06 9.54
N PHE A 52 -1.21 -3.79 8.99
CA PHE A 52 -2.11 -2.77 9.52
C PHE A 52 -2.84 -3.26 10.77
N GLU A 53 -3.26 -2.32 11.62
CA GLU A 53 -4.22 -2.62 12.67
C GLU A 53 -5.49 -3.24 12.08
N ALA A 54 -6.01 -4.29 12.72
CA ALA A 54 -7.20 -4.98 12.25
C ALA A 54 -8.42 -4.03 12.21
N SER A 55 -9.13 -4.04 11.09
CA SER A 55 -10.47 -3.44 11.02
C SER A 55 -11.44 -4.38 11.72
N VAL A 56 -12.14 -3.88 12.75
CA VAL A 56 -13.06 -4.71 13.56
C VAL A 56 -14.47 -4.21 13.35
N ALA A 57 -15.36 -5.12 12.95
CA ALA A 57 -16.78 -4.84 12.78
C ALA A 57 -17.40 -4.28 14.07
N GLU A 58 -18.38 -3.39 13.93
CA GLU A 58 -19.00 -2.69 15.07
C GLU A 58 -19.58 -3.65 16.12
N SER A 59 -20.14 -4.78 15.68
CA SER A 59 -20.68 -5.83 16.55
C SER A 59 -19.64 -6.44 17.50
N LEU A 60 -18.36 -6.39 17.14
CA LEU A 60 -17.24 -6.90 17.94
C LEU A 60 -16.43 -5.81 18.64
N ALA A 61 -16.67 -4.54 18.32
CA ALA A 61 -15.83 -3.43 18.74
C ALA A 61 -15.74 -3.25 20.27
N ARG A 62 -16.78 -3.63 21.02
CA ARG A 62 -16.82 -3.54 22.49
C ARG A 62 -16.32 -4.80 23.20
N SER A 63 -16.37 -5.95 22.53
CA SER A 63 -16.11 -7.26 23.14
C SER A 63 -14.72 -7.79 22.81
N LEU A 64 -14.06 -7.23 21.80
CA LEU A 64 -12.74 -7.65 21.34
C LEU A 64 -11.66 -6.65 21.78
N ASP A 65 -10.65 -7.14 22.48
CA ASP A 65 -9.41 -6.39 22.68
C ASP A 65 -8.61 -6.35 21.36
N ARG A 66 -8.71 -5.22 20.65
CA ARG A 66 -8.02 -5.00 19.37
C ARG A 66 -6.50 -5.03 19.52
N LYS A 67 -5.99 -4.53 20.64
CA LYS A 67 -4.55 -4.48 20.88
C LYS A 67 -4.02 -5.90 21.06
N GLN A 68 -4.67 -6.69 21.90
CA GLN A 68 -4.31 -8.09 22.11
C GLN A 68 -4.39 -8.91 20.81
N LEU A 69 -5.44 -8.71 20.00
CA LEU A 69 -5.58 -9.38 18.71
C LEU A 69 -4.44 -9.01 17.74
N ASN A 70 -4.15 -7.71 17.58
CA ASN A 70 -3.08 -7.24 16.70
C ASN A 70 -1.70 -7.72 17.18
N ASP A 71 -1.43 -7.65 18.48
CA ASP A 71 -0.17 -8.13 19.06
C ASP A 71 0.02 -9.63 18.85
N SER A 72 -1.05 -10.42 19.05
CA SER A 72 -1.03 -11.87 18.82
C SER A 72 -0.81 -12.21 17.35
N LEU A 73 -1.52 -11.54 16.44
CA LEU A 73 -1.35 -11.75 15.01
C LEU A 73 0.08 -11.43 14.56
N VAL A 74 0.63 -10.29 15.00
CA VAL A 74 2.00 -9.91 14.65
C VAL A 74 3.02 -10.88 15.25
N ALA A 75 2.83 -11.34 16.49
CA ALA A 75 3.71 -12.33 17.11
C ALA A 75 3.73 -13.64 16.32
N GLU A 76 2.56 -14.12 15.89
CA GLU A 76 2.46 -15.32 15.05
C GLU A 76 3.11 -15.10 13.68
N LEU A 77 2.86 -13.98 13.00
CA LEU A 77 3.51 -13.69 11.72
C LEU A 77 5.04 -13.58 11.83
N SER A 78 5.54 -13.00 12.92
CA SER A 78 6.97 -12.82 13.18
C SER A 78 7.69 -14.11 13.58
N ALA A 79 6.96 -15.21 13.81
CA ALA A 79 7.55 -16.52 14.08
C ALA A 79 8.21 -17.14 12.84
N ASP A 80 7.92 -16.63 11.64
CA ASP A 80 8.53 -17.07 10.40
C ASP A 80 9.77 -16.24 10.07
N PRO A 81 10.97 -16.84 9.97
CA PRO A 81 12.22 -16.12 9.71
C PRO A 81 12.26 -15.49 8.31
N LEU A 82 11.41 -15.94 7.38
CA LEU A 82 11.29 -15.33 6.05
C LEU A 82 10.47 -14.05 6.07
N LEU A 83 9.78 -13.70 7.16
CA LEU A 83 8.94 -12.51 7.25
C LEU A 83 9.58 -11.46 8.16
N ARG A 84 9.84 -10.28 7.60
CA ARG A 84 10.19 -9.07 8.37
C ARG A 84 8.94 -8.24 8.57
N VAL A 85 8.29 -8.42 9.71
CA VAL A 85 7.01 -7.76 10.00
C VAL A 85 7.25 -6.32 10.50
N VAL A 86 6.62 -5.36 9.82
CA VAL A 86 6.57 -3.95 10.20
C VAL A 86 5.14 -3.59 10.56
N ARG A 87 4.93 -3.02 11.75
CA ARG A 87 3.59 -2.59 12.18
C ARG A 87 3.27 -1.23 11.59
N VAL A 88 2.07 -1.09 11.00
CA VAL A 88 1.59 0.19 10.51
C VAL A 88 0.76 0.87 11.59
N THR A 89 1.31 1.91 12.21
CA THR A 89 0.68 2.62 13.33
C THR A 89 0.57 4.14 13.10
N GLY A 90 -0.34 4.77 13.84
CA GLY A 90 -0.50 6.23 13.89
C GLY A 90 -0.97 6.86 12.57
N LEU A 91 -1.64 6.10 11.71
CA LEU A 91 -2.22 6.63 10.47
C LEU A 91 -3.27 7.71 10.78
N PRO A 92 -3.49 8.67 9.85
CA PRO A 92 -4.52 9.68 10.03
C PRO A 92 -5.91 9.04 10.19
N SER A 93 -6.79 9.69 10.96
CA SER A 93 -8.14 9.18 11.25
C SER A 93 -8.98 8.88 10.01
N SER A 94 -8.73 9.58 8.91
CA SER A 94 -9.37 9.33 7.61
C SER A 94 -9.04 7.95 7.04
N ALA A 95 -7.85 7.42 7.31
CA ALA A 95 -7.40 6.11 6.87
C ALA A 95 -7.72 5.00 7.89
N THR A 96 -7.99 5.33 9.16
CA THR A 96 -8.32 4.33 10.21
C THR A 96 -9.81 4.24 10.54
N ARG A 97 -10.64 5.09 9.94
CA ARG A 97 -12.11 5.05 10.14
C ARG A 97 -12.70 3.73 9.63
N SER A 98 -13.82 3.33 10.24
CA SER A 98 -14.65 2.26 9.72
C SER A 98 -15.07 2.57 8.28
N GLY A 99 -14.89 1.62 7.36
CA GLY A 99 -15.18 1.81 5.93
C GLY A 99 -14.12 2.56 5.12
N ALA A 100 -12.95 2.89 5.69
CA ALA A 100 -11.81 3.32 4.89
C ALA A 100 -11.42 2.24 3.87
N SER A 101 -11.14 2.63 2.64
CA SER A 101 -10.73 1.67 1.61
C SER A 101 -9.30 1.18 1.86
N ASP A 102 -8.99 -0.04 1.42
CA ASP A 102 -7.63 -0.58 1.51
C ASP A 102 -6.62 0.33 0.77
N ALA A 103 -7.04 0.96 -0.33
CA ALA A 103 -6.23 1.90 -1.09
C ALA A 103 -5.87 3.16 -0.28
N ASP A 104 -6.85 3.77 0.42
CA ASP A 104 -6.61 4.95 1.27
C ASP A 104 -5.63 4.62 2.41
N ARG A 105 -5.75 3.42 2.97
CA ARG A 105 -4.87 2.92 4.03
C ARG A 105 -3.43 2.78 3.55
N ILE A 106 -3.26 2.14 2.40
CA ILE A 106 -1.96 1.96 1.76
C ILE A 106 -1.35 3.32 1.39
N ALA A 107 -2.12 4.22 0.77
CA ALA A 107 -1.66 5.55 0.41
C ALA A 107 -1.19 6.35 1.65
N ALA A 108 -1.94 6.28 2.76
CA ALA A 108 -1.55 6.93 4.00
C ALA A 108 -0.29 6.34 4.64
N ALA A 109 -0.08 5.02 4.52
CA ALA A 109 1.13 4.35 4.98
C ALA A 109 2.34 4.73 4.10
N GLN A 110 2.16 4.78 2.79
CA GLN A 110 3.19 5.21 1.83
C GLN A 110 3.58 6.68 2.03
N ALA A 111 2.62 7.55 2.34
CA ALA A 111 2.89 8.96 2.68
C ALA A 111 3.80 9.11 3.92
N LYS A 112 3.87 8.10 4.79
CA LYS A 112 4.82 8.03 5.90
C LYS A 112 6.18 7.41 5.55
N GLY A 113 6.39 7.07 4.29
CA GLY A 113 7.63 6.45 3.80
C GLY A 113 7.67 4.92 3.96
N LEU A 114 6.57 4.26 4.32
CA LEU A 114 6.54 2.79 4.37
C LEU A 114 6.54 2.22 2.95
N SER A 115 7.52 1.36 2.67
CA SER A 115 7.71 0.69 1.37
C SER A 115 7.99 -0.81 1.54
N PRO A 116 7.04 -1.57 2.14
CA PRO A 116 7.15 -3.02 2.27
C PRO A 116 7.04 -3.72 0.91
N ASP A 117 7.34 -5.02 0.88
CA ASP A 117 7.07 -5.87 -0.28
C ASP A 117 5.58 -6.24 -0.37
N VAL A 118 4.95 -6.39 0.81
CA VAL A 118 3.57 -6.87 0.95
C VAL A 118 2.83 -6.08 2.02
N TRP A 119 1.57 -5.78 1.75
CA TRP A 119 0.61 -5.18 2.67
C TRP A 119 -0.34 -6.26 3.21
N ILE A 120 -0.54 -6.31 4.52
CA ILE A 120 -1.57 -7.15 5.17
C ILE A 120 -2.57 -6.22 5.85
N LEU A 121 -3.83 -6.30 5.43
CA LEU A 121 -4.96 -5.56 6.01
C LEU A 121 -5.93 -6.55 6.67
N PRO A 122 -5.78 -6.83 7.98
CA PRO A 122 -6.65 -7.76 8.67
C PRO A 122 -8.04 -7.16 8.86
N GLN A 123 -9.07 -7.99 8.72
CA GLN A 123 -10.46 -7.66 8.97
C GLN A 123 -11.09 -8.72 9.87
N VAL A 124 -11.82 -8.29 10.89
CA VAL A 124 -12.44 -9.15 11.90
C VAL A 124 -13.93 -8.84 11.96
N PHE A 125 -14.76 -9.86 11.74
CA PHE A 125 -16.21 -9.72 11.72
C PHE A 125 -16.90 -11.03 12.13
N LEU A 126 -18.22 -10.94 12.36
CA LEU A 126 -19.08 -12.10 12.56
C LEU A 126 -19.77 -12.44 11.24
N GLU A 127 -19.83 -13.72 10.90
CA GLU A 127 -20.51 -14.22 9.71
C GLU A 127 -21.35 -15.44 10.08
N ASP A 128 -22.49 -15.60 9.42
CA ASP A 128 -23.33 -16.77 9.62
C ASP A 128 -22.62 -18.02 9.11
N ALA A 129 -22.54 -19.03 9.98
CA ALA A 129 -21.96 -20.32 9.68
C ALA A 129 -22.93 -21.44 10.04
N VAL A 130 -22.96 -22.47 9.21
CA VAL A 130 -23.73 -23.68 9.48
C VAL A 130 -22.81 -24.70 10.14
N GLY A 131 -23.23 -25.18 11.30
CA GLY A 131 -22.56 -26.25 12.04
C GLY A 131 -23.53 -27.39 12.35
N THR A 132 -23.02 -28.43 13.01
CA THR A 132 -23.83 -29.52 13.55
C THR A 132 -23.75 -29.53 15.07
N SER A 133 -24.92 -29.59 15.73
CA SER A 133 -25.02 -29.76 17.18
C SER A 133 -26.01 -30.87 17.48
N GLY A 134 -25.56 -31.91 18.19
CA GLY A 134 -26.39 -33.08 18.47
C GLY A 134 -26.95 -33.77 17.22
N GLY A 135 -26.20 -33.76 16.11
CA GLY A 135 -26.61 -34.35 14.83
C GLY A 135 -27.59 -33.50 13.99
N LYS A 136 -27.96 -32.30 14.44
CA LYS A 136 -28.81 -31.36 13.67
C LYS A 136 -27.99 -30.21 13.10
N LEU A 137 -28.35 -29.76 11.89
CA LEU A 137 -27.82 -28.52 11.32
C LEU A 137 -28.34 -27.32 12.11
N VAL A 138 -27.44 -26.47 12.55
CA VAL A 138 -27.74 -25.23 13.28
C VAL A 138 -26.96 -24.08 12.67
N SER A 139 -27.61 -22.92 12.56
CA SER A 139 -26.93 -21.67 12.21
C SER A 139 -26.33 -21.05 13.47
N MET A 140 -25.10 -20.57 13.38
CA MET A 140 -24.41 -19.84 14.44
C MET A 140 -23.57 -18.72 13.86
N GLN A 141 -23.33 -17.67 14.65
CA GLN A 141 -22.38 -16.63 14.26
C GLN A 141 -20.94 -17.12 14.53
N ALA A 142 -20.15 -17.20 13.47
CA ALA A 142 -18.74 -17.52 13.54
C ALA A 142 -17.90 -16.25 13.60
N PHE A 143 -16.93 -16.25 14.52
CA PHE A 143 -15.84 -15.31 14.52
C PHE A 143 -14.96 -15.57 13.30
N THR A 144 -14.78 -14.54 12.48
CA THR A 144 -14.06 -14.64 11.21
C THR A 144 -12.94 -13.61 11.17
N LEU A 145 -11.74 -14.08 10.82
CA LEU A 145 -10.59 -13.23 10.50
C LEU A 145 -10.26 -13.42 9.02
N ARG A 146 -10.29 -12.32 8.27
CA ARG A 146 -9.85 -12.25 6.88
C ARG A 146 -8.56 -11.44 6.82
N GLY A 147 -7.53 -11.97 6.17
CA GLY A 147 -6.31 -11.23 5.89
C GLY A 147 -6.29 -10.80 4.44
N ASN A 148 -6.53 -9.52 4.14
CA ASN A 148 -6.32 -9.03 2.78
C ASN A 148 -4.81 -8.81 2.57
N VAL A 149 -4.19 -9.67 1.78
CA VAL A 149 -2.77 -9.64 1.47
C VAL A 149 -2.57 -9.09 0.07
N ARG A 150 -1.77 -8.04 -0.10
CA ARG A 150 -1.53 -7.38 -1.39
C ARG A 150 -0.05 -7.15 -1.63
N SER A 151 0.45 -7.51 -2.80
CA SER A 151 1.79 -7.11 -3.23
C SER A 151 1.86 -5.59 -3.37
N ALA A 152 2.94 -4.98 -2.87
CA ALA A 152 3.22 -3.56 -3.08
C ALA A 152 3.54 -3.23 -4.54
N TYR A 153 3.81 -4.25 -5.36
CA TYR A 153 4.24 -4.14 -6.75
C TYR A 153 3.14 -4.48 -7.76
N GLY A 154 1.90 -4.72 -7.30
CA GLY A 154 0.80 -5.12 -8.19
C GLY A 154 0.88 -6.55 -8.71
N THR A 155 1.85 -7.34 -8.26
CA THR A 155 2.08 -8.73 -8.73
C THR A 155 1.08 -9.76 -8.20
N GLY A 156 0.07 -9.33 -7.45
CA GLY A 156 -0.99 -10.20 -6.97
C GLY A 156 -1.58 -9.79 -5.62
N ALA A 157 -2.70 -10.44 -5.29
CA ALA A 157 -3.37 -10.32 -4.00
C ALA A 157 -3.94 -11.69 -3.58
N ALA A 158 -4.11 -11.88 -2.29
CA ALA A 158 -4.73 -13.05 -1.70
C ALA A 158 -5.60 -12.63 -0.51
N GLU A 159 -6.70 -13.35 -0.27
CA GLU A 159 -7.62 -13.07 0.84
C GLU A 159 -7.87 -14.33 1.69
N PRO A 160 -6.84 -14.87 2.37
CA PRO A 160 -7.03 -15.96 3.33
C PRO A 160 -8.07 -15.59 4.38
N LYS A 161 -8.98 -16.54 4.64
CA LYS A 161 -10.11 -16.37 5.55
C LYS A 161 -10.17 -17.57 6.47
N GLU A 162 -10.17 -17.31 7.77
CA GLU A 162 -10.33 -18.32 8.81
C GLU A 162 -11.54 -18.00 9.67
N ARG A 163 -12.24 -19.05 10.09
CA ARG A 163 -13.47 -18.95 10.88
C ARG A 163 -13.46 -19.94 12.04
N GLY A 164 -14.08 -19.54 13.13
CA GLY A 164 -14.30 -20.40 14.28
C GLY A 164 -15.38 -19.83 15.19
N THR A 165 -15.61 -20.48 16.32
CA THR A 165 -16.51 -19.93 17.34
C THR A 165 -15.84 -18.76 18.06
N ILE A 166 -16.62 -17.87 18.68
CA ILE A 166 -16.10 -16.75 19.46
C ILE A 166 -15.17 -17.24 20.60
N PHE A 167 -15.48 -18.40 21.19
CA PHE A 167 -14.65 -19.02 22.24
C PHE A 167 -13.32 -19.61 21.73
N GLN A 168 -13.15 -19.70 20.42
CA GLN A 168 -11.93 -20.20 19.76
C GLN A 168 -11.13 -19.08 19.09
N ASN A 169 -11.39 -17.81 19.43
CA ASN A 169 -10.74 -16.64 18.83
C ASN A 169 -9.19 -16.76 18.77
N VAL A 170 -8.53 -17.27 19.81
CA VAL A 170 -7.08 -17.49 19.83
C VAL A 170 -6.66 -18.49 18.75
N GLN A 171 -7.39 -19.60 18.61
CA GLN A 171 -7.10 -20.59 17.58
C GLN A 171 -7.36 -20.02 16.18
N VAL A 172 -8.41 -19.22 16.01
CA VAL A 172 -8.70 -18.55 14.74
C VAL A 172 -7.57 -17.59 14.36
N VAL A 173 -7.04 -16.81 15.30
CA VAL A 173 -5.90 -15.92 15.04
C VAL A 173 -4.66 -16.71 14.61
N LYS A 174 -4.35 -17.83 15.27
CA LYS A 174 -3.22 -18.70 14.91
C LYS A 174 -3.37 -19.29 13.51
N SER A 175 -4.54 -19.87 13.21
CA SER A 175 -4.84 -20.41 11.89
C SER A 175 -4.79 -19.31 10.82
N ALA A 176 -5.34 -18.13 11.11
CA ALA A 176 -5.35 -17.01 10.18
C ALA A 176 -3.93 -16.52 9.90
N ALA A 177 -3.09 -16.41 10.93
CA ALA A 177 -1.68 -16.09 10.76
C ALA A 177 -0.99 -17.11 9.87
N ALA A 178 -1.18 -18.42 10.11
CA ALA A 178 -0.61 -19.47 9.27
C ALA A 178 -1.08 -19.38 7.80
N ALA A 179 -2.37 -19.13 7.56
CA ALA A 179 -2.92 -18.94 6.23
C ALA A 179 -2.36 -17.69 5.54
N ILE A 180 -2.24 -16.58 6.25
CA ILE A 180 -1.60 -15.34 5.77
C ILE A 180 -0.13 -15.60 5.44
N ARG A 181 0.63 -16.26 6.31
CA ARG A 181 2.03 -16.64 6.03
C ARG A 181 2.14 -17.45 4.75
N SER A 182 1.30 -18.48 4.60
CA SER A 182 1.28 -19.31 3.39
C SER A 182 0.95 -18.50 2.13
N ALA A 183 -0.01 -17.57 2.21
CA ALA A 183 -0.31 -16.67 1.10
C ALA A 183 0.88 -15.76 0.74
N VAL A 184 1.56 -15.19 1.74
CA VAL A 184 2.73 -14.33 1.51
C VAL A 184 3.90 -15.12 0.93
N VAL A 185 4.28 -16.24 1.56
CA VAL A 185 5.51 -16.98 1.21
C VAL A 185 5.32 -17.84 -0.02
N SER A 186 4.20 -18.58 -0.11
CA SER A 186 4.01 -19.59 -1.15
C SER A 186 3.33 -19.04 -2.40
N GLN A 187 2.41 -18.08 -2.26
CA GLN A 187 1.65 -17.56 -3.40
C GLN A 187 2.29 -16.28 -3.97
N LEU A 188 2.59 -15.30 -3.11
CA LEU A 188 3.17 -14.03 -3.55
C LEU A 188 4.69 -14.10 -3.66
N GLY A 189 5.37 -14.74 -2.70
CA GLY A 189 6.82 -14.80 -2.57
C GLY A 189 7.59 -15.06 -3.87
N PRO A 190 7.27 -16.12 -4.63
CA PRO A 190 7.97 -16.45 -5.87
C PRO A 190 7.85 -15.39 -6.98
N ASN A 191 6.78 -14.58 -6.93
CA ASN A 191 6.46 -13.57 -7.93
C ASN A 191 6.92 -12.16 -7.52
N LEU A 192 7.41 -11.99 -6.29
CA LEU A 192 7.92 -10.70 -5.84
C LEU A 192 9.28 -10.42 -6.50
N PRO A 193 9.46 -9.22 -7.08
CA PRO A 193 10.74 -8.78 -7.61
C PRO A 193 11.77 -8.60 -6.48
N ASP A 194 13.04 -8.61 -6.85
CA ASP A 194 14.14 -8.29 -5.95
C ASP A 194 14.12 -6.80 -5.57
N ARG A 195 14.39 -6.52 -4.29
CA ARG A 195 14.33 -5.14 -3.75
C ARG A 195 15.34 -4.20 -4.37
N GLU A 196 16.54 -4.68 -4.68
CA GLU A 196 17.58 -3.83 -5.27
C GLU A 196 17.20 -3.43 -6.69
N ALA A 197 16.66 -4.39 -7.46
CA ALA A 197 16.14 -4.13 -8.80
C ALA A 197 15.00 -3.09 -8.76
N VAL A 198 14.03 -3.24 -7.84
CA VAL A 198 12.93 -2.28 -7.69
C VAL A 198 13.41 -0.91 -7.21
N ALA A 199 14.37 -0.86 -6.28
CA ALA A 199 14.94 0.40 -5.82
C ALA A 199 15.60 1.17 -6.98
N GLY A 200 16.30 0.46 -7.87
CA GLY A 200 16.85 1.03 -9.10
C GLY A 200 15.77 1.64 -10.01
N LEU A 201 14.70 0.87 -10.30
CA LEU A 201 13.56 1.34 -11.11
C LEU A 201 12.85 2.55 -10.48
N THR A 202 12.63 2.50 -9.16
CA THR A 202 11.97 3.58 -8.42
C THR A 202 12.80 4.86 -8.46
N LYS A 203 14.12 4.75 -8.25
CA LYS A 203 15.04 5.88 -8.33
C LYS A 203 15.10 6.47 -9.74
N ALA A 204 15.14 5.63 -10.78
CA ALA A 204 15.09 6.09 -12.16
C ALA A 204 13.79 6.85 -12.47
N ARG A 205 12.65 6.34 -11.99
CA ARG A 205 11.34 7.02 -12.12
C ARG A 205 11.31 8.36 -11.40
N GLN A 206 11.80 8.42 -10.16
CA GLN A 206 11.90 9.67 -9.40
C GLN A 206 12.82 10.68 -10.08
N GLN A 207 13.96 10.23 -10.59
CA GLN A 207 14.90 11.09 -11.32
C GLN A 207 14.25 11.67 -12.59
N LYS A 208 13.56 10.84 -13.38
CA LYS A 208 12.82 11.29 -14.58
C LYS A 208 11.78 12.35 -14.24
N LYS A 209 11.04 12.18 -13.13
CA LYS A 209 10.07 13.18 -12.65
C LYS A 209 10.75 14.49 -12.22
N LEU A 210 11.87 14.41 -11.50
CA LEU A 210 12.63 15.58 -11.10
C LEU A 210 13.19 16.34 -12.30
N ASP A 211 13.68 15.62 -13.31
CA ASP A 211 14.22 16.23 -14.53
C ASP A 211 13.11 16.87 -15.37
N ALA A 212 11.95 16.24 -15.48
CA ALA A 212 10.77 16.84 -16.11
C ALA A 212 10.31 18.13 -15.38
N ILE A 213 10.32 18.15 -14.05
CA ILE A 213 9.99 19.35 -13.25
C ILE A 213 11.03 20.45 -13.50
N LYS A 214 12.33 20.12 -13.54
CA LYS A 214 13.39 21.09 -13.82
C LYS A 214 13.28 21.68 -15.23
N GLU A 215 12.98 20.84 -16.21
CA GLU A 215 12.78 21.26 -17.60
C GLU A 215 11.56 22.19 -17.73
N GLN A 216 10.43 21.83 -17.11
CA GLN A 216 9.23 22.68 -17.03
C GLN A 216 9.49 24.00 -16.29
N ALA A 217 10.37 23.99 -15.29
CA ALA A 217 10.79 25.19 -14.57
C ALA A 217 11.91 25.99 -15.28
N GLY A 218 12.38 25.55 -16.46
CA GLY A 218 13.44 26.23 -17.22
C GLY A 218 14.79 26.31 -16.47
N ILE A 219 15.09 25.31 -15.64
CA ILE A 219 16.30 25.25 -14.82
C ILE A 219 17.46 24.75 -15.67
N LYS A 220 18.51 25.58 -15.79
CA LYS A 220 19.73 25.24 -16.52
C LYS A 220 20.78 24.66 -15.58
N PRO A 221 21.69 23.81 -16.08
CA PRO A 221 22.77 23.21 -15.26
C PRO A 221 23.69 24.26 -14.61
N GLU A 222 23.76 25.45 -15.20
CA GLU A 222 24.56 26.59 -14.75
C GLU A 222 23.83 27.55 -13.77
N ASP A 223 22.53 27.34 -13.50
CA ASP A 223 21.81 28.16 -12.52
C ASP A 223 22.33 27.90 -11.10
N ASP A 224 22.54 28.96 -10.32
CA ASP A 224 22.91 28.85 -8.92
C ASP A 224 21.76 28.33 -8.04
N THR A 225 22.07 27.90 -6.81
CA THR A 225 21.10 27.25 -5.91
C THR A 225 19.88 28.12 -5.62
N ASN A 226 20.06 29.45 -5.54
CA ASN A 226 18.97 30.40 -5.29
C ASN A 226 18.06 30.58 -6.51
N THR A 227 18.63 30.62 -7.71
CA THR A 227 17.91 30.74 -8.96
C THR A 227 17.10 29.48 -9.25
N ARG A 228 17.66 28.31 -8.93
CA ARG A 228 16.92 27.03 -9.00
C ARG A 228 15.73 27.01 -8.06
N LEU A 229 15.92 27.43 -6.80
CA LEU A 229 14.84 27.48 -5.81
C LEU A 229 13.72 28.44 -6.22
N ARG A 230 14.05 29.63 -6.75
CA ARG A 230 13.03 30.58 -7.24
C ARG A 230 12.23 30.04 -8.42
N LYS A 231 12.92 29.43 -9.40
CA LYS A 231 12.27 28.81 -10.57
C LYS A 231 11.38 27.63 -10.18
N LEU A 232 11.81 26.79 -9.22
CA LEU A 232 10.99 25.70 -8.68
C LEU A 232 9.73 26.19 -7.93
N LEU A 233 9.82 27.34 -7.27
CA LEU A 233 8.73 27.94 -6.50
C LEU A 233 7.82 28.87 -7.32
N GLY A 234 8.10 29.06 -8.61
CA GLY A 234 7.34 29.96 -9.48
C GLY A 234 7.40 31.43 -9.04
N MET A 235 8.46 31.85 -8.35
CA MET A 235 8.63 33.23 -7.90
C MET A 235 9.20 34.06 -9.05
N GLU A 236 8.42 35.03 -9.54
CA GLU A 236 8.84 35.98 -10.59
C GLU A 236 10.09 36.76 -10.16
N GLN A 237 10.92 37.13 -11.15
CA GLN A 237 12.04 38.03 -10.94
C GLN A 237 11.52 39.35 -10.36
N PRO A 238 12.14 39.92 -9.31
CA PRO A 238 11.95 41.34 -9.06
C PRO A 238 12.49 42.07 -10.30
N GLU A 239 11.64 42.87 -10.94
CA GLU A 239 12.07 43.82 -11.96
C GLU A 239 13.30 44.54 -11.45
N ALA A 240 14.39 44.45 -12.21
CA ALA A 240 15.56 45.27 -11.94
C ALA A 240 15.10 46.73 -11.99
N GLU A 241 15.21 47.43 -10.85
CA GLU A 241 15.08 48.88 -10.79
C GLU A 241 15.88 49.48 -11.95
N GLN A 242 15.17 50.04 -12.92
CA GLN A 242 15.74 51.01 -13.84
C GLN A 242 16.14 52.21 -12.97
N ALA A 243 17.40 52.19 -12.52
CA ALA A 243 18.04 53.37 -11.98
C ALA A 243 18.07 54.42 -13.08
N ALA A 244 17.15 55.38 -12.94
CA ALA A 244 17.17 56.63 -13.66
C ALA A 244 18.50 57.34 -13.40
N THR A 245 19.27 57.56 -14.46
CA THR A 245 20.16 58.71 -14.59
C THR A 245 19.83 59.38 -15.90
N THR A 246 18.83 60.27 -15.83
CA THR A 246 18.67 61.37 -16.77
C THR A 246 19.69 62.43 -16.38
N GLU A 247 20.35 62.99 -17.40
CA GLU A 247 21.25 64.15 -17.36
C GLU A 247 20.64 65.38 -16.66
#